data_AF-A0A174I8L5-F1
#
_entry.id   AF-A0A174I8L5-F1
#
_cell.length_a   1.000
_cell.length_b   1.000
_cell.length_c   1.000
_cell.angle_alpha   90.00
_cell.angle_beta   90.00
_cell.angle_gamma   90.00
#
_symmetry.space_group_name_H-M   'P 1'
#
loop_
_entity.id
_entity.type
_entity.pdbx_description
1 polymer ?
#
loop_
_entity_poly.entity_id
_entity_poly.type
_entity_poly.pdbx_seq_one_letter_code
_entity_poly.pdbx_strand_id
1 'polypeptide(L)'
;MSCFLAVPAEAKSVEKDTYRVCKNDIFIDYDQLNCKKIVTEVKDDGSFTAADLGEWLEEQDIYDISVIKDDENTGYKKMFYERNPEKEASDEFYDSEDTSYIDFQGLVYEGDVIRSTDSFQETVTEVSFDGSFYTETEMTGLYVDGKTTRIK
;
A
#
# COMPACT_ATOMS: atom_id res chain seq x y z
N MET A 1 -0.52 4.79 -22.80
CA MET A 1 -1.80 5.22 -22.19
C MET A 1 -1.94 4.32 -20.97
N SER A 2 -1.37 4.73 -19.83
CA SER A 2 -1.47 3.95 -18.59
C SER A 2 -2.86 4.24 -18.03
N CYS A 3 -3.76 3.25 -18.12
CA CYS A 3 -5.04 3.32 -17.46
C CYS A 3 -4.75 3.18 -15.96
N PHE A 4 -4.65 4.30 -15.24
CA PHE A 4 -4.69 4.29 -13.78
C PHE A 4 -6.04 3.70 -13.38
N LEU A 5 -6.05 2.40 -13.05
CA LEU A 5 -7.19 1.73 -12.46
C LEU A 5 -7.26 2.27 -11.03
N ALA A 6 -7.99 3.36 -10.83
CA ALA A 6 -8.30 3.83 -9.48
C ALA A 6 -9.05 2.70 -8.77
N VAL A 7 -8.48 2.18 -7.68
CA VAL A 7 -9.17 1.22 -6.83
C VAL A 7 -10.38 1.95 -6.24
N PRO A 8 -11.62 1.49 -6.51
CA PRO A 8 -12.78 2.08 -5.88
C PRO A 8 -12.68 1.82 -4.38
N ALA A 9 -12.88 2.87 -3.57
CA ALA A 9 -13.06 2.68 -2.13
C ALA A 9 -14.25 1.73 -1.91
N GLU A 10 -14.02 0.62 -1.22
CA GLU A 10 -15.03 -0.43 -0.99
C GLU A 10 -15.98 -0.08 0.16
N ALA A 11 -16.68 1.04 0.06
CA ALA A 11 -17.61 1.47 1.09
C ALA A 11 -18.77 0.46 1.25
N LYS A 12 -19.10 0.10 2.49
CA LYS A 12 -20.19 -0.83 2.81
C LYS A 12 -21.54 -0.10 2.76
N SER A 13 -22.50 -0.63 2.00
CA SER A 13 -23.88 -0.13 2.01
C SER A 13 -24.55 -0.45 3.34
N VAL A 14 -25.17 0.56 3.96
CA VAL A 14 -25.88 0.43 5.24
C VAL A 14 -27.39 0.57 5.04
N GLU A 15 -27.80 1.49 4.17
CA GLU A 15 -29.19 1.71 3.78
C GLU A 15 -29.24 2.28 2.35
N LYS A 16 -30.45 2.61 1.88
CA LYS A 16 -30.62 3.17 0.53
C LYS A 16 -29.84 4.47 0.39
N ASP A 17 -28.93 4.50 -0.58
CA ASP A 17 -28.08 5.64 -0.93
C ASP A 17 -27.13 6.12 0.20
N THR A 18 -26.92 5.28 1.23
CA THR A 18 -26.00 5.56 2.35
C THR A 18 -24.97 4.45 2.48
N TYR A 19 -23.71 4.85 2.56
CA TYR A 19 -22.55 3.98 2.67
C TYR A 19 -21.68 4.45 3.83
N ARG A 20 -20.95 3.52 4.44
CA ARG A 20 -19.94 3.83 5.45
C ARG A 20 -18.60 3.25 5.07
N VAL A 21 -17.55 3.91 5.52
CA VAL A 21 -16.19 3.34 5.53
C VAL A 21 -16.13 2.28 6.62
N CYS A 22 -15.44 1.19 6.33
CA CYS A 22 -15.19 0.08 7.24
C CYS A 22 -13.67 -0.10 7.46
N LYS A 23 -13.32 -0.78 8.55
CA LYS A 23 -11.96 -1.30 8.72
C LYS A 23 -11.62 -2.20 7.53
N ASN A 24 -10.37 -2.18 7.08
CA ASN A 24 -9.86 -2.82 5.87
C ASN A 24 -10.30 -2.21 4.54
N ASP A 25 -11.11 -1.14 4.52
CA ASP A 25 -11.36 -0.42 3.27
C ASP A 25 -10.04 0.13 2.72
N ILE A 26 -9.85 -0.03 1.41
CA ILE A 26 -8.67 0.41 0.70
C ILE A 26 -9.01 1.63 -0.14
N PHE A 27 -8.13 2.64 -0.11
CA PHE A 27 -8.28 3.84 -0.92
C PHE A 27 -6.92 4.40 -1.34
N ILE A 28 -6.94 5.35 -2.28
CA ILE A 28 -5.74 6.07 -2.71
C ILE A 28 -5.74 7.45 -2.05
N ASP A 29 -4.70 7.74 -1.28
CA ASP A 29 -4.46 9.08 -0.74
C ASP A 29 -3.70 9.92 -1.77
N TYR A 30 -4.46 10.71 -2.52
CA TYR A 30 -3.94 11.59 -3.56
C TYR A 30 -3.06 12.72 -3.01
N ASP A 31 -3.24 13.13 -1.75
CA ASP A 31 -2.43 14.17 -1.11
C ASP A 31 -1.08 13.60 -0.62
N GLN A 32 -1.02 12.30 -0.34
CA GLN A 32 0.21 11.57 -0.01
C GLN A 32 0.78 10.83 -1.23
N LEU A 33 0.94 11.56 -2.34
CA LEU A 33 1.58 11.09 -3.57
C LEU A 33 0.94 9.83 -4.19
N ASN A 34 -0.39 9.71 -4.10
CA ASN A 34 -1.16 8.54 -4.54
C ASN A 34 -0.83 7.25 -3.76
N CYS A 35 -0.38 7.38 -2.50
CA CYS A 35 -0.14 6.20 -1.66
C CYS A 35 -1.45 5.46 -1.41
N LYS A 36 -1.46 4.16 -1.68
CA LYS A 36 -2.55 3.26 -1.34
C LYS A 36 -2.54 3.02 0.16
N LYS A 37 -3.69 3.24 0.78
CA LYS A 37 -3.92 3.17 2.23
C LYS A 37 -4.94 2.08 2.55
N ILE A 38 -4.85 1.57 3.77
CA ILE A 38 -5.85 0.67 4.35
C ILE A 38 -6.38 1.26 5.66
N VAL A 39 -7.69 1.28 5.84
CA VAL A 39 -8.35 1.76 7.05
C VAL A 39 -8.10 0.79 8.20
N THR A 40 -7.57 1.28 9.32
CA THR A 40 -7.22 0.46 10.49
C THR A 40 -8.24 0.57 11.63
N GLU A 41 -8.88 1.73 11.78
CA GLU A 41 -9.92 1.97 12.79
C GLU A 41 -10.93 3.01 12.28
N VAL A 42 -12.22 2.76 12.52
CA VAL A 42 -13.31 3.73 12.32
C VAL A 42 -13.82 4.18 13.68
N LYS A 43 -13.90 5.50 13.91
CA LYS A 43 -14.28 6.11 15.18
C LYS A 43 -15.78 6.40 15.21
N ASP A 44 -16.31 6.61 16.42
CA ASP A 44 -17.74 6.89 16.66
C ASP A 44 -18.26 8.13 15.93
N ASP A 45 -17.39 9.10 15.62
CA ASP A 45 -17.74 10.33 14.88
C ASP A 45 -17.71 10.15 13.35
N GLY A 46 -17.45 8.93 12.87
CA GLY A 46 -17.35 8.58 11.45
C GLY A 46 -16.01 8.92 10.81
N SER A 47 -15.07 9.52 11.54
CA SER A 47 -13.67 9.65 11.08
C SER A 47 -12.93 8.32 11.23
N PHE A 48 -11.81 8.16 10.54
CA PHE A 48 -11.04 6.91 10.56
C PHE A 48 -9.54 7.18 10.56
N THR A 49 -8.76 6.18 10.98
CA THR A 49 -7.31 6.13 10.81
C THR A 49 -6.98 5.12 9.71
N ALA A 50 -5.88 5.36 9.01
CA ALA A 50 -5.41 4.50 7.94
C ALA A 50 -3.88 4.45 7.94
N ALA A 51 -3.33 3.32 7.50
CA ALA A 51 -1.91 3.09 7.35
C ALA A 51 -1.52 3.01 5.85
N ASP A 52 -0.24 3.21 5.56
CA ASP A 52 0.33 2.81 4.26
C ASP A 52 0.10 1.31 4.07
N LEU A 53 -0.36 0.88 2.90
CA LEU A 53 -0.64 -0.54 2.67
C LEU A 53 0.59 -1.41 2.90
N GLY A 54 1.77 -0.97 2.45
CA GLY A 54 3.04 -1.69 2.64
C GLY A 54 3.45 -1.82 4.11
N GLU A 55 3.21 -0.79 4.93
CA GLU A 55 3.40 -0.85 6.38
C GLU A 55 2.46 -1.86 7.02
N TRP A 56 1.18 -1.78 6.70
CA TRP A 56 0.20 -2.72 7.23
C TRP A 56 0.51 -4.17 6.85
N LEU A 57 0.92 -4.44 5.60
CA LEU A 57 1.28 -5.79 5.15
C LEU A 57 2.47 -6.37 5.91
N GLU A 58 3.48 -5.56 6.22
CA GLU A 58 4.62 -5.97 7.04
C GLU A 58 4.21 -6.26 8.49
N GLU A 59 3.34 -5.43 9.08
CA GLU A 59 2.88 -5.59 10.46
C GLU A 59 1.99 -6.81 10.66
N GLN A 60 1.13 -7.12 9.68
CA GLN A 60 0.19 -8.23 9.79
C GLN A 60 0.85 -9.60 9.55
N ASP A 61 2.08 -9.66 9.02
CA ASP A 61 2.81 -10.89 8.68
C ASP A 61 2.00 -11.86 7.79
N ILE A 62 1.13 -11.34 6.91
CA ILE A 62 0.26 -12.16 6.05
C ILE A 62 0.86 -12.51 4.69
N TYR A 63 1.87 -11.73 4.26
CA TYR A 63 2.70 -12.06 3.11
C TYR A 63 4.06 -12.56 3.61
N ASP A 64 4.65 -13.52 2.91
CA ASP A 64 6.05 -13.87 3.13
C ASP A 64 6.92 -12.89 2.33
N ILE A 65 7.48 -11.91 3.04
CA ILE A 65 8.20 -10.78 2.44
C ILE A 65 9.69 -11.07 2.37
N SER A 66 10.27 -10.95 1.19
CA SER A 66 11.69 -11.20 0.95
C SER A 66 12.37 -10.05 0.21
N VAL A 67 13.64 -9.80 0.54
CA VAL A 67 14.48 -8.82 -0.16
C VAL A 67 15.20 -9.52 -1.30
N ILE A 68 14.93 -9.09 -2.53
CA ILE A 68 15.54 -9.66 -3.73
C ILE A 68 16.83 -8.94 -4.09
N LYS A 69 16.85 -7.62 -3.90
CA LYS A 69 18.03 -6.77 -4.10
C LYS A 69 18.01 -5.61 -3.12
N ASP A 70 19.16 -5.28 -2.59
CA ASP A 70 19.39 -4.13 -1.74
C ASP A 70 20.71 -3.47 -2.14
N ASP A 71 20.65 -2.24 -2.65
CA ASP A 71 21.80 -1.41 -2.94
C ASP A 71 21.80 -0.20 -2.01
N GLU A 72 22.42 -0.37 -0.85
CA GLU A 72 22.55 0.65 0.19
C GLU A 72 23.21 1.94 -0.32
N ASN A 73 24.02 1.90 -1.39
CA ASN A 73 24.69 3.10 -1.90
C ASN A 73 23.73 4.02 -2.64
N THR A 74 22.74 3.44 -3.33
CA THR A 74 21.73 4.20 -4.06
C THR A 74 20.41 4.32 -3.30
N GLY A 75 20.26 3.54 -2.22
CA GLY A 75 18.98 3.36 -1.51
C GLY A 75 17.95 2.59 -2.31
N TYR A 76 18.39 1.86 -3.34
CA TYR A 76 17.48 1.08 -4.18
C TYR A 76 17.23 -0.27 -3.50
N LYS A 77 15.97 -0.66 -3.41
CA LYS A 77 15.57 -1.96 -2.87
C LYS A 77 14.53 -2.59 -3.77
N LYS A 78 14.65 -3.89 -4.06
CA LYS A 78 13.60 -4.69 -4.70
C LYS A 78 13.13 -5.75 -3.71
N MET A 79 11.83 -5.76 -3.44
CA MET A 79 11.20 -6.70 -2.51
C MET A 79 10.20 -7.58 -3.27
N PHE A 80 9.98 -8.77 -2.75
CA PHE A 80 8.98 -9.72 -3.23
C PHE A 80 8.05 -10.06 -2.08
N TYR A 81 6.76 -9.84 -2.32
CA TYR A 81 5.66 -10.15 -1.42
C TYR A 81 5.01 -11.41 -1.94
N GLU A 82 5.35 -12.55 -1.34
CA GLU A 82 4.74 -13.83 -1.67
C GLU A 82 3.44 -14.00 -0.90
N ARG A 83 2.35 -14.22 -1.63
CA ARG A 83 1.03 -14.40 -1.04
C ARG A 83 1.01 -15.69 -0.23
N ASN A 84 0.52 -15.62 1.01
CA ASN A 84 0.38 -16.78 1.89
C ASN A 84 -1.08 -16.98 2.33
N PRO A 85 -1.88 -17.77 1.58
CA PRO A 85 -3.28 -18.04 1.91
C PRO A 85 -3.50 -18.70 3.29
N GLU A 86 -2.49 -19.37 3.85
CA GLU A 86 -2.61 -19.96 5.18
C GLU A 86 -2.64 -18.90 6.28
N LYS A 87 -1.97 -17.75 6.07
CA LYS A 87 -1.94 -16.63 7.01
C LYS A 87 -3.07 -15.61 6.81
N GLU A 88 -3.63 -15.54 5.59
CA GLU A 88 -4.77 -14.67 5.26
C GLU A 88 -6.06 -15.01 6.02
N ALA A 89 -6.17 -16.26 6.49
CA ALA A 89 -7.38 -16.80 7.14
C ALA A 89 -7.48 -16.48 8.64
N SER A 90 -6.67 -15.55 9.17
CA SER A 90 -6.76 -15.21 10.59
C SER A 90 -8.07 -14.48 10.91
N ASP A 91 -8.83 -15.05 11.85
CA ASP A 91 -10.07 -14.46 12.38
C ASP A 91 -9.82 -13.08 13.03
N GLU A 92 -8.56 -12.75 13.39
CA GLU A 92 -8.21 -11.49 14.04
C GLU A 92 -8.40 -10.25 13.15
N PHE A 93 -8.37 -10.41 11.82
CA PHE A 93 -8.62 -9.32 10.88
C PHE A 93 -10.12 -8.98 10.80
N TYR A 94 -10.97 -10.00 10.89
CA TYR A 94 -12.42 -9.97 10.70
C TYR A 94 -13.14 -10.04 12.04
N ASP A 95 -12.74 -9.16 12.96
CA ASP A 95 -13.18 -9.12 14.35
C ASP A 95 -14.60 -8.54 14.53
N SER A 96 -15.17 -7.91 13.50
CA SER A 96 -16.48 -7.26 13.59
C SER A 96 -17.24 -7.23 12.27
N GLU A 97 -18.54 -6.91 12.34
CA GLU A 97 -19.36 -6.61 11.16
C GLU A 97 -18.94 -5.31 10.46
N ASP A 98 -18.03 -4.53 11.06
CA ASP A 98 -17.54 -3.26 10.54
C ASP A 98 -16.16 -3.42 9.87
N THR A 99 -15.83 -4.66 9.50
CA THR A 99 -14.64 -5.03 8.74
C THR A 99 -15.02 -5.44 7.32
N SER A 100 -14.38 -4.85 6.33
CA SER A 100 -14.49 -5.21 4.92
C SER A 100 -13.59 -6.38 4.55
N TYR A 101 -14.08 -7.18 3.59
CA TYR A 101 -13.31 -8.27 2.99
C TYR A 101 -12.14 -7.72 2.19
N ILE A 102 -10.96 -8.32 2.31
CA ILE A 102 -9.80 -7.97 1.50
C ILE A 102 -9.66 -8.99 0.35
N ASP A 103 -9.72 -8.50 -0.89
CA ASP A 103 -9.33 -9.29 -2.06
C ASP A 103 -7.80 -9.28 -2.22
N PHE A 104 -7.12 -10.27 -1.63
CA PHE A 104 -5.67 -10.43 -1.73
C PHE A 104 -5.18 -10.71 -3.16
N GLN A 105 -6.03 -11.25 -4.04
CA GLN A 105 -5.66 -11.48 -5.44
C GLN A 105 -5.66 -10.18 -6.25
N GLY A 106 -6.60 -9.27 -5.94
CA GLY A 106 -6.77 -7.96 -6.56
C GLY A 106 -6.24 -6.78 -5.74
N LEU A 107 -5.44 -7.04 -4.70
CA LEU A 107 -5.05 -6.05 -3.69
C LEU A 107 -4.28 -4.86 -4.29
N VAL A 108 -3.37 -5.17 -5.21
CA VAL A 108 -2.46 -4.22 -5.85
C VAL A 108 -2.41 -4.40 -7.36
N TYR A 109 -2.05 -3.32 -8.05
CA TYR A 109 -1.81 -3.25 -9.47
C TYR A 109 -0.40 -2.69 -9.71
N GLU A 110 0.18 -3.02 -10.86
CA GLU A 110 1.43 -2.41 -11.31
C GLU A 110 1.31 -0.87 -11.33
N GLY A 111 2.27 -0.20 -10.70
CA GLY A 111 2.31 1.26 -10.55
C GLY A 111 1.68 1.79 -9.26
N ASP A 112 1.05 0.95 -8.44
CA ASP A 112 0.57 1.39 -7.12
C ASP A 112 1.73 1.75 -6.21
N VAL A 113 1.64 2.92 -5.56
CA VAL A 113 2.52 3.31 -4.46
C VAL A 113 1.93 2.75 -3.18
N ILE A 114 2.63 1.84 -2.49
CA ILE A 114 2.11 1.20 -1.27
C ILE A 114 2.76 1.74 0.01
N ARG A 115 3.85 2.48 -0.14
CA ARG A 115 4.50 3.20 0.97
C ARG A 115 5.05 4.51 0.44
N SER A 116 4.81 5.59 1.16
CA SER A 116 5.28 6.92 0.77
C SER A 116 5.72 7.71 1.99
N THR A 117 7.00 8.00 2.06
CA THR A 117 7.61 8.81 3.10
C THR A 117 8.28 10.05 2.51
N ASP A 118 8.77 10.93 3.38
CA ASP A 118 9.57 12.09 2.96
C ASP A 118 10.87 11.71 2.25
N SER A 119 11.37 10.48 2.43
CA SER A 119 12.67 10.02 1.93
C SER A 119 12.62 8.95 0.86
N PHE A 120 11.50 8.22 0.72
CA PHE A 120 11.34 7.23 -0.33
C PHE A 120 9.88 6.91 -0.66
N GLN A 121 9.70 6.30 -1.82
CA GLN A 121 8.47 5.63 -2.22
C GLN A 121 8.74 4.16 -2.54
N GLU A 122 7.79 3.31 -2.20
CA GLU A 122 7.77 1.91 -2.58
C GLU A 122 6.62 1.68 -3.57
N THR A 123 6.97 1.27 -4.78
CA THR A 123 6.03 1.13 -5.89
C THR A 123 5.96 -0.32 -6.36
N VAL A 124 4.76 -0.83 -6.61
CA VAL A 124 4.53 -2.15 -7.17
C VAL A 124 4.96 -2.15 -8.64
N THR A 125 5.84 -3.08 -9.00
CA THR A 125 6.42 -3.16 -10.35
C THR A 125 5.89 -4.33 -11.16
N GLU A 126 5.48 -5.42 -10.51
CA GLU A 126 4.99 -6.62 -11.18
C GLU A 126 3.98 -7.33 -10.25
N VAL A 127 2.85 -7.78 -10.79
CA VAL A 127 1.81 -8.52 -10.03
C VAL A 127 1.55 -9.87 -10.69
N SER A 128 1.62 -10.93 -9.91
CA SER A 128 1.34 -12.31 -10.33
C SER A 128 -0.15 -12.61 -10.22
N PHE A 129 -0.63 -13.59 -10.98
CA PHE A 129 -2.05 -13.96 -11.02
C PHE A 129 -2.60 -14.39 -9.66
N ASP A 130 -1.76 -14.95 -8.78
CA ASP A 130 -2.16 -15.39 -7.45
C ASP A 130 -2.31 -14.24 -6.45
N GLY A 131 -1.83 -13.02 -6.76
CA GLY A 131 -1.80 -11.88 -5.84
C GLY A 131 -0.43 -11.65 -5.19
N SER A 132 0.58 -12.45 -5.52
CA SER A 132 1.98 -12.18 -5.16
C SER A 132 2.53 -11.04 -6.03
N PHE A 133 3.44 -10.21 -5.52
CA PHE A 133 3.92 -9.05 -6.27
C PHE A 133 5.34 -8.62 -5.91
N TYR A 134 5.97 -7.87 -6.81
CA TYR A 134 7.26 -7.23 -6.59
C TYR A 134 7.09 -5.74 -6.38
N THR A 135 7.94 -5.17 -5.54
CA THR A 135 8.05 -3.72 -5.35
C THR A 135 9.47 -3.24 -5.56
N GLU A 136 9.60 -1.97 -5.92
CA GLU A 136 10.89 -1.27 -5.94
C GLU A 136 10.78 0.01 -5.10
N THR A 137 11.82 0.24 -4.30
CA THR A 137 11.99 1.45 -3.50
C THR A 137 12.89 2.43 -4.23
N GLU A 138 12.40 3.65 -4.40
CA GLU A 138 13.15 4.79 -4.93
C GLU A 138 13.20 5.91 -3.89
N MET A 139 14.37 6.52 -3.71
CA MET A 139 14.51 7.67 -2.81
C MET A 139 13.79 8.90 -3.37
N THR A 140 12.95 9.52 -2.55
CA THR A 140 12.35 10.82 -2.82
C THR A 140 13.27 11.90 -2.25
N GLY A 141 13.62 12.90 -3.08
CA GLY A 141 14.35 14.07 -2.58
C GLY A 141 15.88 14.07 -2.69
N LEU A 142 16.50 13.37 -3.65
CA LEU A 142 17.85 13.73 -4.08
C LEU A 142 17.84 15.04 -4.89
N TYR A 143 17.53 16.17 -4.23
CA TYR A 143 18.19 17.41 -4.60
C TYR A 143 19.66 17.24 -4.23
N VAL A 144 20.46 16.82 -5.22
CA VAL A 144 21.90 17.06 -5.17
C VAL A 144 22.02 18.57 -5.04
N ASP A 145 22.41 19.06 -3.86
CA ASP A 145 22.88 20.44 -3.70
C ASP A 145 23.99 20.62 -4.74
N GLY A 146 23.61 21.26 -5.84
CA GLY A 146 24.45 21.50 -6.99
C GLY A 146 25.55 22.46 -6.58
N LYS A 147 26.59 21.93 -5.94
CA LYS A 147 27.91 22.55 -5.87
C LYS A 147 28.37 22.77 -7.30
N THR A 148 28.00 23.93 -7.83
CA THR A 148 28.57 24.51 -9.04
C THR A 148 30.02 24.82 -8.70
N THR A 149 30.91 23.85 -8.91
CA THR A 149 32.34 24.12 -8.90
C THR A 149 32.65 24.89 -10.18
N ARG A 150 32.65 26.23 -10.09
CA ARG A 150 33.29 27.09 -11.10
C ARG A 150 34.79 26.82 -11.03
N ILE A 151 35.30 26.05 -11.98
CA ILE A 151 36.72 26.01 -12.28
C ILE A 151 37.06 27.35 -12.92
N LYS A 152 38.00 28.09 -12.31
CA LYS A 152 38.60 29.31 -12.87
C LYS A 152 39.57 28.96 -13.98
#